data_AF-M1MRJ1-F1
#
_entry.id   AF-M1MRJ1-F1
#
_cell.length_a   1.000
_cell.length_b   1.000
_cell.length_c   1.000
_cell.angle_alpha   90.00
_cell.angle_beta   90.00
_cell.angle_gamma   90.00
#
_symmetry.space_group_name_H-M   'P 1'
#
loop_
_entity.id
_entity.type
_entity.pdbx_description
1 polymer ?
#
loop_
_entity_poly.entity_id
_entity_poly.type
_entity_poly.pdbx_seq_one_letter_code
_entity_poly.pdbx_strand_id
1 'polypeptide(L)' 'MKDPIQKYFLVGTIQWMSHPPANYPLLESIKSLACDPYFTSLEVTKVADDETRAAKKY' A
#
# COMPACT_ATOMS: atom_id res chain seq x y z
N MET A 1 11.10 24.34 6.28
CA MET A 1 9.66 24.01 6.16
C MET A 1 8.85 25.24 6.51
N LYS A 2 7.76 25.54 5.80
CA LYS A 2 6.94 26.75 5.99
C LYS A 2 5.58 26.49 6.68
N ASP A 3 5.30 25.23 7.01
CA ASP A 3 4.04 24.75 7.55
C ASP A 3 4.27 23.65 8.60
N PRO A 4 3.23 23.28 9.38
CA PRO A 4 3.30 22.13 10.28
C PRO A 4 3.72 20.84 9.58
N ILE A 5 4.61 20.07 10.22
CA ILE A 5 5.31 18.93 9.60
C ILE A 5 4.37 17.83 9.12
N GLN A 6 3.22 17.64 9.77
CA GLN A 6 2.22 16.64 9.40
C GLN A 6 1.70 16.80 7.97
N LYS A 7 1.78 17.99 7.37
CA LYS A 7 1.37 18.19 5.97
C LYS A 7 2.29 17.50 4.95
N TYR A 8 3.49 17.12 5.37
CA TYR A 8 4.49 16.49 4.50
C TYR A 8 4.59 14.97 4.72
N PHE A 9 3.87 14.42 5.69
CA PHE A 9 3.85 12.99 5.95
C PHE A 9 2.67 12.34 5.24
N LEU A 10 2.96 11.21 4.59
CA LEU A 10 1.93 10.26 4.22
C LEU A 10 1.80 9.24 5.35
N VAL A 11 0.58 9.07 5.84
CA VAL A 11 0.25 8.05 6.84
C VAL A 11 -0.24 6.82 6.09
N GLY A 12 0.40 5.68 6.31
CA GLY A 12 0.14 4.46 5.57
C GLY A 12 0.51 3.20 6.34
N THR A 13 0.40 2.07 5.67
CA THR A 13 0.79 0.78 6.21
C THR A 13 1.71 0.00 5.26
N ILE A 14 2.36 -1.02 5.80
CA ILE A 14 3.18 -1.97 5.06
C ILE A 14 2.31 -3.19 4.72
N GLN A 15 2.10 -3.43 3.43
CA GLN A 15 1.14 -4.43 2.92
C GLN A 15 1.34 -5.81 3.55
N TRP A 16 2.57 -6.33 3.58
CA TRP A 16 2.83 -7.70 4.06
C TRP A 16 2.73 -7.87 5.58
N MET A 17 2.85 -6.78 6.34
CA MET A 17 2.66 -6.81 7.79
C MET A 17 1.18 -6.78 8.16
N SER A 18 0.37 -5.99 7.44
CA SER A 18 -1.08 -5.95 7.64
C SER A 18 -1.79 -7.17 7.05
N HIS A 19 -1.43 -7.57 5.83
CA HIS A 19 -2.01 -8.68 5.09
C HIS A 19 -0.90 -9.70 4.76
N PRO A 20 -0.64 -10.65 5.67
CA PRO A 20 0.38 -11.68 5.46
C PRO A 20 0.12 -12.48 4.16
N PRO A 21 1.13 -12.68 3.29
CA PRO A 21 0.95 -13.36 2.00
C PRO A 21 0.38 -14.78 2.08
N ALA A 22 0.53 -15.45 3.24
CA ALA A 22 -0.03 -16.78 3.46
C ALA A 22 -1.56 -16.81 3.42
N ASN A 23 -2.22 -15.69 3.77
CA ASN A 23 -3.66 -15.63 3.95
C ASN A 23 -4.34 -14.65 2.98
N TYR A 24 -3.57 -13.79 2.31
CA TYR A 24 -4.10 -12.68 1.52
C TYR A 24 -3.45 -12.63 0.13
N PRO A 25 -4.22 -12.86 -0.95
CA PRO A 25 -3.75 -12.61 -2.31
C PRO A 25 -3.33 -11.15 -2.48
N LEU A 26 -2.21 -10.94 -3.18
CA LEU A 26 -1.52 -9.66 -3.24
C LEU A 26 -2.37 -8.52 -3.82
N LEU A 27 -3.06 -8.76 -4.93
CA LEU A 27 -3.87 -7.73 -5.61
C LEU A 27 -5.12 -7.36 -4.80
N GLU A 28 -5.79 -8.35 -4.21
CA GLU A 28 -6.94 -8.13 -3.32
C GLU A 28 -6.53 -7.37 -2.06
N SER A 29 -5.38 -7.73 -1.49
CA SER A 29 -4.80 -7.02 -0.36
C SER A 29 -4.52 -5.55 -0.68
N ILE A 30 -3.88 -5.27 -1.82
CA ILE A 30 -3.57 -3.90 -2.23
C ILE A 30 -4.84 -3.10 -2.46
N LYS A 31 -5.83 -3.68 -3.15
CA LYS A 31 -7.11 -3.02 -3.39
C LYS A 31 -7.81 -2.69 -2.06
N SER A 32 -7.86 -3.63 -1.13
CA SER A 32 -8.48 -3.42 0.18
C SER A 32 -7.81 -2.31 0.97
N LEU A 33 -6.48 -2.28 1.01
CA LEU A 33 -5.72 -1.28 1.78
C LEU A 33 -5.70 0.10 1.10
N ALA A 34 -5.68 0.15 -0.23
CA ALA A 34 -5.72 1.40 -0.98
C ALA A 34 -7.10 2.08 -0.95
N CYS A 35 -8.17 1.30 -0.81
CA CYS A 35 -9.53 1.83 -0.66
C CYS A 35 -9.92 2.14 0.80
N ASP A 36 -9.03 1.89 1.77
CA ASP A 36 -9.28 2.19 3.17
C ASP A 36 -9.17 3.71 3.43
N PRO A 37 -10.20 4.36 4.01
CA PRO A 37 -10.22 5.81 4.19
C PRO A 37 -9.21 6.34 5.23
N TYR A 38 -8.59 5.47 6.03
CA TYR A 38 -7.64 5.87 7.07
C TYR A 38 -6.17 5.89 6.61
N PHE A 39 -5.87 5.31 5.45
CA PHE A 39 -4.53 5.30 4.87
C PHE A 39 -4.44 6.22 3.66
N THR A 40 -3.34 6.94 3.59
CA THR A 40 -2.98 7.85 2.48
C THR A 40 -1.81 7.31 1.65
N SER A 41 -1.15 6.25 2.13
CA SER A 41 -0.09 5.55 1.42
C SER A 41 -0.07 4.05 1.75
N LEU A 42 0.50 3.27 0.84
CA LEU A 42 0.70 1.84 1.00
C LEU A 42 2.11 1.48 0.53
N GLU A 43 2.89 0.85 1.41
CA GLU A 43 4.19 0.30 1.05
C GLU A 43 4.04 -1.15 0.62
N VAL A 44 4.65 -1.50 -0.52
CA VAL A 44 4.58 -2.84 -1.09
C VAL A 44 6.00 -3.32 -1.41
N THR A 45 6.30 -4.55 -1.03
CA THR A 45 7.56 -5.23 -1.36
C THR A 45 7.72 -5.41 -2.88
N LYS A 46 8.96 -5.66 -3.33
CA LYS A 46 9.29 -5.91 -4.74
C LYS A 46 8.38 -6.99 -5.32
N VAL A 47 7.74 -6.65 -6.44
CA VAL A 47 7.01 -7.60 -7.29
C VAL A 47 7.93 -7.99 -8.44
N ALA A 48 8.30 -9.26 -8.49
CA ALA A 48 9.18 -9.76 -9.56
C ALA A 48 8.43 -9.90 -10.90
N ASP A 49 7.14 -10.18 -10.84
CA ASP A 49 6.29 -10.39 -12.01
C ASP A 49 5.77 -9.05 -12.58
N ASP A 50 6.06 -8.81 -13.87
CA ASP A 50 5.75 -7.54 -14.54
C ASP A 50 4.25 -7.37 -14.78
N GLU A 51 3.52 -8.46 -15.02
CA GLU A 51 2.07 -8.44 -15.25
C GLU A 51 1.32 -8.07 -13.96
N THR A 52 1.66 -8.72 -12.86
CA THR A 52 1.17 -8.41 -11.51
C THR A 52 1.59 -7.00 -11.09
N ARG A 53 2.80 -6.54 -11.46
CA ARG A 53 3.23 -5.17 -11.18
C ARG A 53 2.36 -4.14 -11.89
N ALA A 54 2.00 -4.38 -13.15
CA ALA A 54 1.13 -3.48 -13.90
C ALA A 54 -0.30 -3.44 -13.32
N ALA A 55 -0.81 -4.57 -12.85
CA ALA A 55 -2.16 -4.68 -12.27
C ALA A 55 -2.36 -3.95 -10.94
N LYS A 56 -1.29 -3.49 -10.27
CA LYS A 56 -1.33 -2.80 -8.97
C LYS A 56 -1.66 -1.30 -9.03
N LYS A 57 -1.81 -0.71 -10.22
CA LYS A 57 -2.19 0.70 -10.35
C LYS A 57 -3.68 0.85 -10.01
N TYR A 58 -3.96 1.25 -8.78
CA TYR A 58 -5.29 1.64 -8.29
C TYR A 58 -5.31 3.13 -7.98
#